data_AF-A0A2I0CVG8-F1
#
_entry.id   AF-A0A2I0CVG8-F1
#
_cell.length_a   1.000
_cell.length_b   1.000
_cell.length_c   1.000
_cell.angle_alpha   90.00
_cell.angle_beta   90.00
_cell.angle_gamma   90.00
#
_symmetry.space_group_name_H-M   'P 1'
#
loop_
_entity.id
_entity.type
_entity.pdbx_description
1 polymer ?
#
loop_
_entity_poly.entity_id
_entity_poly.type
_entity_poly.pdbx_seq_one_letter_code
_entity_poly.pdbx_strand_id
1 'polypeptide(L)'
;PIGVSIYPTEKTPGRLHEIGVAEVKFNLEAATPELFLKMCPGLDYGQIWQVLDRSVELFGKNRVFSNVIIGLGETDAELAACIRRLTSHGVIPVLRPLNPVAELAGMPRPTADRLKNIFTIHRDALEAADLDPGLARTMCTNCAGCDLVPGRDE
;
A
#
# COMPACT_ATOMS: atom_id res chain seq x y z
N PRO A 1 16.77 -5.51 -12.01
CA PRO A 1 15.30 -5.70 -12.12
C PRO A 1 14.64 -4.34 -12.18
N ILE A 2 13.50 -4.20 -12.88
CA ILE A 2 12.74 -2.94 -12.95
C ILE A 2 11.44 -3.10 -12.16
N GLY A 3 11.14 -2.13 -11.31
CA GLY A 3 9.86 -1.98 -10.64
C GLY A 3 9.08 -0.80 -11.22
N VAL A 4 7.75 -0.92 -11.29
CA VAL A 4 6.90 0.14 -11.83
C VAL A 4 5.82 0.55 -10.84
N SER A 5 5.67 1.87 -10.65
CA SER A 5 4.64 2.48 -9.83
C SER A 5 3.96 3.57 -10.63
N ILE A 6 2.72 3.34 -11.07
CA ILE A 6 1.94 4.27 -11.89
C ILE A 6 0.45 4.13 -11.54
N TYR A 7 -0.39 5.06 -11.99
CA TYR A 7 -1.83 4.83 -11.96
C TYR A 7 -2.20 3.71 -12.96
N PRO A 8 -2.83 2.63 -12.49
CA PRO A 8 -3.13 1.51 -13.35
C PRO A 8 -4.42 1.73 -14.13
N THR A 9 -4.52 1.03 -15.25
CA THR A 9 -5.76 0.68 -15.93
C THR A 9 -5.91 -0.83 -15.88
N GLU A 10 -7.06 -1.36 -16.27
CA GLU A 10 -7.33 -2.81 -16.33
C GLU A 10 -6.21 -3.61 -17.03
N LYS A 11 -5.64 -3.08 -18.12
CA LYS A 11 -4.61 -3.76 -18.92
C LYS A 11 -3.18 -3.57 -18.40
N THR A 12 -2.98 -2.70 -17.42
CA THR A 12 -1.65 -2.32 -16.94
C THR A 12 -0.85 -3.51 -16.38
N PRO A 13 -1.39 -4.36 -15.47
CA PRO A 13 -0.63 -5.48 -14.92
C PRO A 13 -0.10 -6.44 -15.99
N GLY A 14 -0.97 -6.83 -16.95
CA GLY A 14 -0.60 -7.74 -18.03
C GLY A 14 0.51 -7.18 -18.91
N ARG A 15 0.39 -5.93 -19.35
CA ARG A 15 1.42 -5.27 -20.18
C ARG A 15 2.76 -5.16 -19.49
N LEU A 16 2.77 -4.83 -18.20
CA LEU A 16 4.02 -4.72 -17.43
C LEU A 16 4.66 -6.10 -17.22
N HIS A 17 3.85 -7.12 -16.96
CA HIS A 17 4.34 -8.50 -16.84
C HIS A 17 4.93 -9.01 -18.16
N GLU A 18 4.27 -8.78 -19.30
CA GLU A 18 4.73 -9.17 -20.64
C GLU A 18 6.10 -8.59 -21.01
N ILE A 19 6.41 -7.36 -20.57
CA ILE A 19 7.71 -6.72 -20.82
C ILE A 19 8.76 -7.03 -19.74
N GLY A 20 8.47 -7.92 -18.79
CA GLY A 20 9.43 -8.39 -17.79
C GLY A 20 9.64 -7.45 -16.60
N VAL A 21 8.65 -6.63 -16.24
CA VAL A 21 8.68 -5.89 -14.97
C VAL A 21 8.71 -6.89 -13.81
N ALA A 22 9.56 -6.62 -12.81
CA ALA A 22 9.78 -7.54 -11.69
C ALA A 22 8.81 -7.33 -10.53
N GLU A 23 8.42 -6.08 -10.27
CA GLU A 23 7.58 -5.68 -9.14
C GLU A 23 6.67 -4.53 -9.55
N VAL A 24 5.46 -4.48 -9.00
CA VAL A 24 4.50 -3.40 -9.27
C VAL A 24 3.97 -2.79 -8.00
N LYS A 25 3.69 -1.48 -8.05
CA LYS A 25 2.98 -0.77 -7.00
C LYS A 25 1.81 0.02 -7.58
N PHE A 26 0.61 -0.31 -7.12
CA PHE A 26 -0.63 0.37 -7.49
C PHE A 26 -1.33 0.81 -6.22
N ASN A 27 -1.47 2.12 -6.04
CA ASN A 27 -1.83 2.67 -4.74
C ASN A 27 -3.34 2.65 -4.52
N LEU A 28 -3.74 2.18 -3.35
CA LEU A 28 -5.08 2.34 -2.82
C LEU A 28 -5.27 3.72 -2.20
N GLU A 29 -4.19 4.34 -1.71
CA GLU A 29 -4.09 5.69 -1.12
C GLU A 29 -4.90 5.90 0.18
N ALA A 30 -6.15 5.47 0.25
CA ALA A 30 -7.05 5.68 1.38
C ALA A 30 -7.59 4.36 1.96
N ALA A 31 -7.83 4.35 3.28
CA ALA A 31 -8.25 3.15 4.00
C ALA A 31 -9.72 2.74 3.73
N THR A 32 -10.58 3.67 3.35
CA THR A 32 -12.01 3.43 3.11
C THR A 32 -12.45 3.89 1.72
N PRO A 33 -13.50 3.28 1.14
CA PRO A 33 -14.07 3.75 -0.12
C PRO A 33 -14.51 5.22 -0.07
N GLU A 34 -15.07 5.67 1.05
CA GLU A 34 -15.56 7.04 1.23
C GLU A 34 -14.42 8.05 1.21
N LEU A 35 -13.31 7.74 1.90
CA LEU A 35 -12.11 8.56 1.86
C LEU A 35 -11.45 8.53 0.49
N PHE A 36 -11.44 7.37 -0.18
CA PHE A 36 -10.91 7.25 -1.53
C PHE A 36 -11.65 8.16 -2.51
N LEU A 37 -12.98 8.12 -2.53
CA LEU A 37 -13.80 8.96 -3.41
C LEU A 37 -13.55 10.46 -3.18
N LYS A 38 -13.29 10.85 -1.94
CA LYS A 38 -12.97 12.24 -1.58
C LYS A 38 -11.56 12.64 -1.99
N MET A 39 -10.58 11.78 -1.77
CA MET A 39 -9.15 12.11 -1.90
C MET A 39 -8.58 11.81 -3.30
N CYS A 40 -9.22 10.93 -4.04
CA CYS A 40 -8.76 10.44 -5.35
C CYS A 40 -9.84 10.65 -6.42
N PRO A 41 -10.28 11.91 -6.68
CA PRO A 41 -11.33 12.17 -7.64
C PRO A 41 -10.91 11.69 -9.05
N GLY A 42 -11.83 10.99 -9.72
CA GLY A 42 -11.60 10.45 -11.06
C GLY A 42 -10.91 9.08 -11.12
N LEU A 43 -10.56 8.49 -9.98
CA LEU A 43 -10.13 7.09 -9.90
C LEU A 43 -11.28 6.18 -9.47
N ASP A 44 -11.23 4.92 -9.89
CA ASP A 44 -12.22 3.89 -9.54
C ASP A 44 -11.64 2.95 -8.48
N TYR A 45 -12.24 2.96 -7.29
CA TYR A 45 -11.81 2.14 -6.16
C TYR A 45 -11.88 0.64 -6.47
N GLY A 46 -12.94 0.19 -7.14
CA GLY A 46 -13.12 -1.21 -7.53
C GLY A 46 -12.09 -1.66 -8.56
N GLN A 47 -11.77 -0.80 -9.53
CA GLN A 47 -10.74 -1.07 -10.52
C GLN A 47 -9.35 -1.22 -9.88
N ILE A 48 -9.01 -0.42 -8.86
CA ILE A 48 -7.74 -0.59 -8.14
C ILE A 48 -7.65 -1.98 -7.51
N TRP A 49 -8.70 -2.45 -6.85
CA TRP A 49 -8.72 -3.81 -6.28
C TRP A 49 -8.59 -4.90 -7.35
N GLN A 50 -9.32 -4.79 -8.46
CA GLN A 50 -9.22 -5.74 -9.57
C GLN A 50 -7.80 -5.80 -10.16
N VAL A 51 -7.15 -4.64 -10.31
CA VAL A 51 -5.76 -4.54 -10.78
C VAL A 51 -4.82 -5.18 -9.77
N LEU A 52 -5.00 -4.94 -8.46
CA LEU A 52 -4.17 -5.52 -7.42
C LEU A 52 -4.26 -7.05 -7.42
N ASP A 53 -5.47 -7.60 -7.44
CA ASP A 53 -5.70 -9.04 -7.49
C ASP A 53 -5.03 -9.66 -8.73
N ARG A 54 -5.26 -9.04 -9.90
CA ARG A 54 -4.64 -9.47 -11.15
C ARG A 54 -3.11 -9.38 -11.11
N SER A 55 -2.57 -8.40 -10.40
CA SER A 55 -1.13 -8.26 -10.23
C SER A 55 -0.56 -9.37 -9.35
N VAL A 56 -1.26 -9.78 -8.29
CA VAL A 56 -0.80 -10.87 -7.44
C VAL A 56 -0.78 -12.19 -8.21
N GLU A 57 -1.79 -12.44 -9.05
CA GLU A 57 -1.81 -13.59 -9.95
C GLU A 57 -0.63 -13.63 -10.93
N LEU A 58 -0.24 -12.46 -11.48
CA LEU A 58 0.79 -12.36 -12.52
C LEU A 58 2.21 -12.32 -11.96
N PHE A 59 2.46 -11.44 -10.98
CA PHE A 59 3.79 -11.18 -10.45
C PHE A 59 4.15 -12.12 -9.29
N GLY A 60 3.14 -12.72 -8.66
CA GLY A 60 3.30 -13.64 -7.55
C GLY A 60 3.59 -12.97 -6.22
N LYS A 61 3.80 -13.82 -5.22
CA LYS A 61 3.99 -13.44 -3.81
C LYS A 61 5.20 -12.51 -3.63
N ASN A 62 5.07 -11.52 -2.74
CA ASN A 62 6.11 -10.55 -2.40
C ASN A 62 6.55 -9.63 -3.56
N ARG A 63 5.71 -9.44 -4.59
CA ARG A 63 6.02 -8.61 -5.77
C ARG A 63 5.00 -7.49 -6.04
N VAL A 64 3.93 -7.41 -5.25
CA VAL A 64 2.85 -6.43 -5.43
C VAL A 64 2.71 -5.58 -4.17
N PHE A 65 2.69 -4.26 -4.36
CA PHE A 65 2.68 -3.28 -3.29
C PHE A 65 1.56 -2.27 -3.48
N SER A 66 1.11 -1.65 -2.39
CA SER A 66 0.13 -0.56 -2.47
C SER A 66 0.37 0.46 -1.36
N ASN A 67 0.48 1.74 -1.69
CA ASN A 67 0.49 2.77 -0.66
C ASN A 67 -0.88 2.90 0.00
N VAL A 68 -0.89 3.11 1.32
CA VAL A 68 -2.04 3.61 2.09
C VAL A 68 -1.55 4.73 2.99
N ILE A 69 -2.24 5.88 2.96
CA ILE A 69 -1.89 7.05 3.78
C ILE A 69 -2.58 6.94 5.14
N ILE A 70 -1.81 7.15 6.21
CA ILE A 70 -2.27 7.24 7.59
C ILE A 70 -2.58 8.70 7.91
N GLY A 71 -3.78 8.99 8.39
CA GLY A 71 -4.18 10.33 8.84
C GLY A 71 -5.02 11.12 7.84
N LEU A 72 -5.65 10.47 6.86
CA LEU A 72 -6.59 11.13 5.94
C LEU A 72 -7.98 11.36 6.56
N GLY A 73 -8.21 10.82 7.76
CA GLY A 73 -9.46 10.92 8.51
C GLY A 73 -10.05 9.57 8.91
N GLU A 74 -9.37 8.48 8.56
CA GLU A 74 -9.73 7.12 8.96
C GLU A 74 -9.49 6.86 10.45
N THR A 75 -10.31 5.99 11.01
CA THR A 75 -10.09 5.39 12.33
C THR A 75 -9.03 4.29 12.28
N ASP A 76 -8.47 3.95 13.44
CA ASP A 76 -7.50 2.85 13.53
C ASP A 76 -8.11 1.49 13.17
N ALA A 77 -9.40 1.30 13.43
CA ALA A 77 -10.12 0.07 13.07
C ALA A 77 -10.28 -0.06 11.54
N GLU A 78 -10.62 1.02 10.85
CA GLU A 78 -10.73 1.06 9.38
C GLU A 78 -9.37 0.83 8.72
N LEU A 79 -8.31 1.49 9.22
CA LEU A 79 -6.96 1.29 8.71
C LEU A 79 -6.50 -0.16 8.94
N ALA A 80 -6.74 -0.72 10.12
CA ALA A 80 -6.40 -2.11 10.41
C ALA A 80 -7.16 -3.11 9.52
N ALA A 81 -8.44 -2.83 9.23
CA ALA A 81 -9.23 -3.62 8.29
C ALA A 81 -8.68 -3.53 6.86
N CYS A 82 -8.29 -2.33 6.42
CA CYS A 82 -7.65 -2.11 5.11
C CYS A 82 -6.32 -2.87 4.99
N ILE A 83 -5.45 -2.77 5.99
CA ILE A 83 -4.17 -3.49 6.06
C ILE A 83 -4.40 -4.99 5.91
N ARG A 84 -5.28 -5.57 6.74
CA ARG A 84 -5.58 -7.01 6.71
C ARG A 84 -6.17 -7.45 5.38
N ARG A 85 -7.00 -6.61 4.76
CA ARG A 85 -7.58 -6.90 3.44
C ARG A 85 -6.51 -6.90 2.35
N LEU A 86 -5.60 -5.93 2.34
CA LEU A 86 -4.50 -5.92 1.37
C LEU A 86 -3.61 -7.16 1.54
N THR A 87 -3.20 -7.48 2.77
CA THR A 87 -2.32 -8.63 3.01
C THR A 87 -3.02 -9.95 2.70
N SER A 88 -4.31 -10.11 3.00
CA SER A 88 -5.05 -11.34 2.65
C SER A 88 -5.22 -11.53 1.14
N HIS A 89 -5.09 -10.47 0.34
CA HIS A 89 -5.06 -10.50 -1.12
C HIS A 89 -3.63 -10.71 -1.67
N GLY A 90 -2.61 -10.84 -0.82
CA GLY A 90 -1.21 -11.02 -1.23
C GLY A 90 -0.48 -9.72 -1.58
N VAL A 91 -1.06 -8.56 -1.26
CA VAL A 91 -0.49 -7.24 -1.49
C VAL A 91 0.25 -6.76 -0.24
N ILE A 92 1.47 -6.25 -0.41
CA ILE A 92 2.25 -5.66 0.70
C ILE A 92 1.86 -4.17 0.84
N PRO A 93 1.22 -3.76 1.95
CA PRO A 93 0.94 -2.35 2.20
C PRO A 93 2.23 -1.57 2.45
N VAL A 94 2.31 -0.36 1.87
CA VAL A 94 3.34 0.63 2.18
C VAL A 94 2.65 1.77 2.91
N LEU A 95 2.73 1.77 4.24
CA LEU A 95 1.96 2.67 5.08
C LEU A 95 2.69 4.01 5.26
N ARG A 96 2.08 5.09 4.77
CA ARG A 96 2.69 6.42 4.71
C ARG A 96 2.02 7.37 5.70
N PRO A 97 2.73 7.88 6.72
CA PRO A 97 2.19 8.96 7.54
C PRO A 97 1.89 10.19 6.68
N LEU A 98 0.68 10.76 6.82
CA LEU A 98 0.34 12.00 6.15
C LEU A 98 1.35 13.08 6.53
N ASN A 99 1.91 13.75 5.52
CA ASN A 99 2.65 14.99 5.67
C ASN A 99 1.73 16.15 5.26
N PRO A 100 1.18 16.92 6.22
CA PRO A 100 0.17 17.93 5.93
C PRO A 100 0.77 19.09 5.12
N VAL A 101 0.44 19.16 3.83
CA VAL A 101 0.87 20.24 2.92
C VAL A 101 -0.30 20.62 1.99
N ALA A 102 -0.21 21.79 1.37
CA ALA A 102 -1.21 22.28 0.42
C ALA A 102 -2.65 22.20 0.99
N GLU A 103 -3.59 21.60 0.26
CA GLU A 103 -5.00 21.46 0.64
C GLU A 103 -5.22 20.64 1.92
N LEU A 104 -4.21 19.88 2.35
CA LEU A 104 -4.24 19.06 3.56
C LEU A 104 -3.52 19.73 4.74
N ALA A 105 -3.06 20.98 4.62
CA ALA A 105 -2.33 21.67 5.68
C ALA A 105 -3.12 21.81 7.00
N GLY A 106 -4.46 21.74 6.95
CA GLY A 106 -5.33 21.75 8.13
C GLY A 106 -5.46 20.39 8.84
N MET A 107 -4.93 19.30 8.27
CA MET A 107 -5.00 17.97 8.88
C MET A 107 -3.80 17.72 9.81
N PRO A 108 -4.00 17.07 10.97
CA PRO A 108 -2.91 16.74 11.85
C PRO A 108 -2.07 15.58 11.29
N ARG A 109 -0.75 15.67 11.46
CA ARG A 109 0.13 14.52 11.26
C ARG A 109 -0.19 13.42 12.29
N PRO A 110 -0.19 12.13 11.93
CA PRO A 110 -0.32 11.05 12.90
C PRO A 110 0.73 11.13 14.02
N THR A 111 0.32 10.85 15.25
CA THR A 111 1.23 10.83 16.41
C THR A 111 2.18 9.63 16.35
N ALA A 112 3.34 9.74 17.02
CA ALA A 112 4.31 8.66 17.08
C ALA A 112 3.71 7.36 17.67
N ASP A 113 2.90 7.48 18.72
CA ASP A 113 2.24 6.33 19.36
C ASP A 113 1.26 5.64 18.41
N ARG A 114 0.49 6.41 17.64
CA ARG A 114 -0.40 5.86 16.62
C ARG A 114 0.39 5.10 15.55
N LEU A 115 1.52 5.66 15.09
CA LEU A 115 2.38 4.99 14.10
C LEU A 115 2.97 3.68 14.64
N LYS A 116 3.39 3.63 15.91
CA LYS A 116 3.88 2.39 16.55
C LYS A 116 2.80 1.31 16.66
N ASN A 117 1.57 1.72 17.01
CA ASN A 117 0.43 0.79 17.08
C ASN A 117 0.10 0.22 15.69
N ILE A 118 0.06 1.09 14.67
CA ILE A 118 -0.16 0.68 13.28
C ILE A 118 0.96 -0.24 12.78
N PHE A 119 2.21 0.04 13.14
CA PHE A 119 3.35 -0.80 12.79
C PHE A 119 3.20 -2.22 13.34
N THR A 120 2.75 -2.36 14.60
CA THR A 120 2.45 -3.66 15.22
C THR A 120 1.36 -4.40 14.44
N ILE A 121 0.24 -3.73 14.13
CA ILE A 121 -0.85 -4.31 13.33
C ILE A 121 -0.36 -4.74 11.95
N HIS A 122 0.49 -3.93 11.32
CA HIS A 122 1.04 -4.20 10.00
C HIS A 122 1.95 -5.43 10.00
N ARG A 123 2.86 -5.53 10.98
CA ARG A 123 3.72 -6.70 11.16
C ARG A 123 2.89 -7.97 11.31
N ASP A 124 1.93 -7.98 12.23
CA ASP A 124 1.13 -9.17 12.53
C ASP A 124 0.28 -9.59 11.30
N ALA A 125 -0.22 -8.62 10.52
CA ALA A 125 -0.97 -8.89 9.30
C ALA A 125 -0.11 -9.41 8.13
N LEU A 126 1.15 -8.96 8.03
CA LEU A 126 2.11 -9.50 7.07
C LEU A 126 2.50 -10.93 7.43
N GLU A 127 2.80 -11.20 8.70
CA GLU A 127 3.14 -12.53 9.20
C GLU A 127 2.00 -13.53 8.97
N ALA A 128 0.76 -13.14 9.28
CA ALA A 128 -0.42 -13.98 9.05
C ALA A 128 -0.66 -14.30 7.56
N ALA A 129 -0.22 -13.43 6.65
CA ALA A 129 -0.31 -13.62 5.21
C ALA A 129 0.97 -14.22 4.59
N ASP A 130 1.97 -14.55 5.42
CA ASP A 130 3.29 -15.05 5.01
C ASP A 130 3.99 -14.08 4.02
N LEU A 131 3.73 -12.77 4.12
CA LEU A 131 4.31 -11.75 3.24
C LEU A 131 5.58 -11.18 3.87
N ASP A 132 6.64 -11.06 3.07
CA ASP A 132 7.94 -10.55 3.49
C ASP A 132 8.35 -9.31 2.68
N PRO A 133 8.21 -8.10 3.24
CA PRO A 133 8.61 -6.86 2.58
C PRO A 133 10.13 -6.72 2.42
N GLY A 134 10.94 -7.51 3.13
CA GLY A 134 12.39 -7.59 3.00
C GLY A 134 12.85 -8.19 1.67
N LEU A 135 11.99 -8.95 0.99
CA LEU A 135 12.27 -9.56 -0.33
C LEU A 135 12.06 -8.61 -1.53
N ALA A 136 11.61 -7.38 -1.26
CA ALA A 136 11.48 -6.35 -2.27
C ALA A 136 12.85 -5.99 -2.87
N ARG A 137 12.93 -5.90 -4.20
CA ARG A 137 14.17 -5.62 -4.93
C ARG A 137 14.24 -4.17 -5.43
N THR A 138 13.09 -3.59 -5.74
CA THR A 138 12.97 -2.31 -6.44
C THR A 138 11.99 -1.35 -5.77
N MET A 139 11.13 -1.86 -4.88
CA MET A 139 10.07 -1.08 -4.23
C MET A 139 10.51 -0.39 -2.94
N CYS A 140 9.66 0.51 -2.43
CA CYS A 140 9.98 1.38 -1.30
C CYS A 140 10.39 0.63 -0.03
N THR A 141 9.85 -0.58 0.20
CA THR A 141 10.25 -1.40 1.35
C THR A 141 11.69 -1.88 1.25
N ASN A 142 12.35 -1.77 0.09
CA ASN A 142 13.77 -2.07 -0.06
C ASN A 142 14.68 -1.01 0.56
N CYS A 143 14.34 0.27 0.40
CA CYS A 143 15.15 1.36 0.97
C CYS A 143 14.71 1.76 2.38
N ALA A 144 13.42 1.53 2.74
CA ALA A 144 12.82 1.91 4.01
C ALA A 144 13.06 3.39 4.42
N GLY A 145 13.39 4.27 3.46
CA GLY A 145 13.87 5.61 3.78
C GLY A 145 12.80 6.60 4.21
N CYS A 146 11.53 6.34 3.87
CA CYS A 146 10.43 7.27 4.11
C CYS A 146 9.40 6.76 5.12
N ASP A 147 9.36 5.45 5.36
CA ASP A 147 8.25 4.77 6.01
C ASP A 147 8.80 3.62 6.87
N LEU A 148 8.09 3.27 7.95
CA LEU A 148 8.44 2.11 8.77
C LEU A 148 8.04 0.80 8.06
N VAL A 149 8.96 -0.15 7.99
CA VAL A 149 8.82 -1.42 7.28
C VAL A 149 9.03 -2.58 8.24
N PRO A 150 7.97 -3.32 8.62
CA PRO A 150 8.11 -4.53 9.42
C PRO A 150 9.10 -5.52 8.81
N GLY A 151 9.94 -6.15 9.62
CA GLY A 151 11.00 -7.06 9.16
C GLY A 151 12.30 -6.38 8.71
N ARG A 152 12.31 -5.04 8.62
CA ARG A 152 13.53 -4.24 8.46
C ARG A 152 13.78 -3.30 9.64
N ASP A 153 12.73 -2.64 10.10
CA ASP A 153 12.78 -1.72 11.25
C ASP A 153 12.28 -2.43 12.52
N GLU A 154 12.77 -1.99 13.69
CA GLU A 154 12.40 -2.50 15.02
C GLU A 154 11.70 -1.45 15.89
#